data_AF-A0A7W0NKW9-F1
#
_entry.id   AF-A0A7W0NKW9-F1
#
_cell.length_a   1.000
_cell.length_b   1.000
_cell.length_c   1.000
_cell.angle_alpha   90.00
_cell.angle_beta   90.00
_cell.angle_gamma   90.00
#
_symmetry.space_group_name_H-M   'P 1'
#
loop_
_entity.id
_entity.type
_entity.pdbx_description
1 polymer ?
#
loop_
_entity_poly.entity_id
_entity_poly.type
_entity_poly.pdbx_seq_one_letter_code
_entity_poly.pdbx_strand_id
1 'polypeptide(L)'
;MENSLVEESLSGSWLSSRLGVGTHRLDAMRRGGELLGVRRPGGQDYLYPAWQFGPDGKPRTIVPRLIEAARAKGLSDDRLYEVLTHREGLSGTTRLADALRAGREDDVLAAVRSAAVRPA
;
A
#
# COMPACT_ATOMS: atom_id res chain seq x y z
N MET A 1 -0.52 2.85 -16.79
CA MET A 1 0.40 3.25 -15.69
C MET A 1 0.89 1.98 -14.99
N GLU A 2 1.43 1.01 -15.73
CA GLU A 2 1.88 -0.28 -15.14
C GLU A 2 3.29 -0.22 -14.53
N ASN A 3 4.16 0.70 -15.01
CA ASN A 3 5.58 0.67 -14.67
C ASN A 3 5.89 1.08 -13.23
N SER A 4 5.22 2.12 -12.70
CA SER A 4 5.52 2.62 -11.35
C SER A 4 5.23 1.59 -10.25
N LEU A 5 4.16 0.81 -10.36
CA LEU A 5 3.87 -0.25 -9.36
C LEU A 5 5.01 -1.26 -9.30
N VAL A 6 5.50 -1.74 -10.45
CA VAL A 6 6.52 -2.79 -10.49
C VAL A 6 7.89 -2.25 -10.05
N GLU A 7 8.23 -1.02 -10.42
CA GLU A 7 9.52 -0.41 -10.03
C GLU A 7 9.56 0.00 -8.55
N GLU A 8 8.42 0.37 -7.98
CA GLU A 8 8.32 0.86 -6.60
C GLU A 8 7.87 -0.23 -5.61
N SER A 9 7.55 -1.44 -6.09
CA SER A 9 7.09 -2.55 -5.25
C SER A 9 8.06 -3.71 -5.23
N LEU A 10 8.02 -4.44 -4.13
CA LEU A 10 8.85 -5.59 -3.85
C LEU A 10 8.03 -6.86 -4.06
N SER A 11 8.66 -7.90 -4.59
CA SER A 11 8.00 -9.20 -4.72
C SER A 11 7.82 -9.86 -3.35
N GLY A 12 6.78 -10.68 -3.19
CA GLY A 12 6.58 -11.46 -1.98
C GLY A 12 7.77 -12.37 -1.64
N SER A 13 8.43 -12.93 -2.66
CA SER A 13 9.63 -13.75 -2.48
C SER A 13 10.81 -12.97 -1.88
N TRP A 14 11.06 -11.75 -2.34
CA TRP A 14 12.09 -10.89 -1.75
C TRP A 14 11.73 -10.48 -0.33
N LEU A 15 10.46 -10.16 -0.10
CA LEU A 15 9.98 -9.70 1.20
C LEU A 15 10.03 -10.82 2.26
N SER A 16 9.65 -12.04 1.89
CA SER A 16 9.82 -13.23 2.73
C SER A 16 11.28 -13.44 3.12
N SER A 17 12.21 -13.36 2.17
CA SER A 17 13.65 -13.48 2.44
C SER A 17 14.17 -12.35 3.32
N ARG A 18 13.75 -11.10 3.09
CA ARG A 18 14.20 -9.93 3.86
C ARG A 18 13.68 -9.93 5.29
N LEU A 19 12.41 -10.25 5.49
CA LEU A 19 11.82 -10.32 6.82
C LEU A 19 12.16 -11.62 7.56
N GLY A 20 12.77 -12.59 6.88
CA GLY A 20 13.03 -13.93 7.43
C GLY A 20 11.74 -14.68 7.77
N VAL A 21 10.62 -14.35 7.09
CA VAL A 21 9.31 -14.97 7.34
C VAL A 21 8.93 -15.87 6.18
N GLY A 22 8.44 -17.07 6.49
CA GLY A 22 7.90 -17.98 5.48
C GLY A 22 6.71 -17.36 4.72
N THR A 23 6.46 -17.84 3.51
CA THR A 23 5.37 -17.39 2.63
C THR A 23 4.01 -17.43 3.31
N HIS A 24 3.76 -18.47 4.14
CA HIS A 24 2.54 -18.58 4.94
C HIS A 24 2.37 -17.44 5.95
N ARG A 25 3.46 -17.03 6.61
CA ARG A 25 3.42 -15.92 7.56
C ARG A 25 3.26 -14.59 6.86
N LEU A 26 3.91 -14.42 5.70
CA LEU A 26 3.72 -13.24 4.87
C LEU A 26 2.26 -13.11 4.39
N ASP A 27 1.65 -14.24 4.00
CA ASP A 27 0.25 -14.27 3.59
C ASP A 27 -0.71 -14.02 4.76
N ALA A 28 -0.38 -14.51 5.96
CA ALA A 28 -1.13 -14.20 7.18
C ALA A 28 -1.08 -12.69 7.52
N MET A 29 0.10 -12.06 7.43
CA MET A 29 0.26 -10.62 7.64
C MET A 29 -0.55 -9.81 6.62
N ARG A 30 -0.51 -10.21 5.34
CA ARG A 30 -1.32 -9.59 4.28
C ARG A 30 -2.82 -9.73 4.56
N ARG A 31 -3.30 -10.94 4.90
CA ARG A 31 -4.71 -11.17 5.23
C ARG A 31 -5.14 -10.41 6.49
N GLY A 32 -4.28 -10.37 7.49
CA GLY A 32 -4.46 -9.62 8.74
C GLY A 32 -4.50 -8.11 8.55
N GLY A 33 -4.09 -7.60 7.38
CA GLY A 33 -4.01 -6.16 7.11
C GLY A 33 -2.79 -5.50 7.74
N GLU A 34 -1.77 -6.28 8.10
CA GLU A 34 -0.48 -5.76 8.56
C GLU A 34 0.37 -5.24 7.40
N LEU A 35 0.15 -5.79 6.20
CA LEU A 35 0.87 -5.45 4.97
C LEU A 35 -0.11 -5.22 3.83
N LEU A 36 0.17 -4.22 2.99
CA LEU A 36 -0.55 -4.01 1.75
C LEU A 36 0.04 -4.92 0.67
N GLY A 37 -0.76 -5.88 0.22
CA GLY A 37 -0.43 -6.72 -0.93
C GLY A 37 -1.30 -6.36 -2.12
N VAL A 38 -0.70 -5.77 -3.15
CA VAL A 38 -1.39 -5.33 -4.36
C VAL A 38 -1.22 -6.40 -5.43
N ARG A 39 -2.32 -6.83 -6.04
CA ARG A 39 -2.25 -7.81 -7.14
C ARG A 39 -1.58 -7.17 -8.35
N ARG A 40 -0.55 -7.82 -8.89
CA ARG A 40 0.12 -7.36 -10.11
C ARG A 40 -0.88 -7.34 -11.28
N PRO A 41 -1.03 -6.22 -12.02
CA PRO A 41 -1.82 -6.21 -13.24
C PRO A 41 -1.23 -7.20 -14.25
N GLY A 42 -2.06 -8.14 -14.72
CA GLY A 42 -1.63 -9.22 -15.62
C GLY A 42 -0.90 -10.39 -14.96
N GLY A 43 -0.83 -10.44 -13.61
CA GLY A 43 -0.18 -11.52 -12.87
C GLY A 43 -1.03 -12.10 -11.73
N GLN A 44 -0.60 -13.26 -11.22
CA GLN A 44 -1.14 -13.86 -9.99
C GLN A 44 -0.34 -13.47 -8.75
N ASP A 45 0.80 -12.82 -8.94
CA ASP A 45 1.69 -12.41 -7.85
C ASP A 45 1.18 -11.18 -7.13
N TYR A 46 1.45 -11.14 -5.83
CA TYR A 46 1.27 -9.97 -4.99
C TYR A 46 2.56 -9.16 -4.92
N LEU A 47 2.42 -7.87 -5.16
CA LEU A 47 3.46 -6.86 -5.03
C LEU A 47 3.24 -6.06 -3.74
N TYR A 48 4.33 -5.77 -3.07
CA TYR A 48 4.36 -5.08 -1.79
C TYR A 48 5.04 -3.72 -1.98
N PRO A 49 4.28 -2.62 -1.99
CA PRO A 49 4.85 -1.31 -2.29
C PRO A 49 5.95 -0.91 -1.30
N ALA A 50 7.09 -0.43 -1.80
CA ALA A 50 8.26 -0.11 -0.98
C ALA A 50 7.99 1.06 -0.01
N TRP A 51 7.08 1.97 -0.34
CA TRP A 51 6.69 3.11 0.50
C TRP A 51 6.10 2.68 1.85
N GLN A 52 5.56 1.46 1.93
CA GLN A 52 4.99 0.92 3.18
C GLN A 52 6.09 0.54 4.18
N PHE A 53 7.34 0.43 3.72
CA PHE A 53 8.49 0.15 4.56
C PHE A 53 9.22 1.45 4.92
N GLY A 54 9.67 1.53 6.17
CA GLY A 54 10.58 2.57 6.62
C GLY A 54 11.98 2.39 6.06
N PRO A 55 12.89 3.36 6.30
CA PRO A 55 14.30 3.23 5.94
C PRO A 55 15.01 2.05 6.64
N ASP A 56 14.45 1.58 7.76
CA ASP A 56 14.85 0.37 8.47
C ASP A 56 14.39 -0.94 7.77
N GLY A 57 13.57 -0.84 6.72
CA GLY A 57 13.00 -1.97 6.02
C GLY A 57 11.86 -2.65 6.75
N LYS A 58 11.34 -2.05 7.83
CA LYS A 58 10.17 -2.58 8.55
C LYS A 58 8.89 -1.92 8.06
N PRO A 59 7.74 -2.60 8.11
CA PRO A 59 6.46 -1.99 7.80
C PRO A 59 6.21 -0.80 8.73
N ARG A 60 5.79 0.33 8.17
CA ARG A 60 5.44 1.51 8.95
C ARG A 60 4.18 1.21 9.78
N THR A 61 4.14 1.68 11.02
CA THR A 61 3.02 1.52 11.94
C THR A 61 1.71 2.15 11.43
N ILE A 62 1.80 3.07 10.48
CA ILE A 62 0.63 3.68 9.81
C ILE A 62 -0.02 2.73 8.79
N VAL A 63 0.70 1.73 8.24
CA VAL A 63 0.18 0.84 7.19
C VAL A 63 -1.03 0.03 7.66
N PRO A 64 -0.99 -0.65 8.83
CA PRO A 64 -2.18 -1.31 9.35
C PRO A 64 -3.35 -0.36 9.57
N ARG A 65 -3.09 0.88 10.01
CA ARG A 65 -4.13 1.90 10.22
C ARG A 65 -4.77 2.35 8.91
N LEU A 66 -4.00 2.48 7.83
CA LEU A 66 -4.52 2.81 6.50
C LEU A 66 -5.39 1.69 5.95
N ILE A 67 -4.94 0.43 6.10
CA ILE A 67 -5.68 -0.76 5.67
C ILE A 67 -6.98 -0.89 6.47
N GLU A 68 -6.92 -0.73 7.78
CA GLU A 68 -8.10 -0.75 8.63
C GLU A 68 -9.09 0.35 8.24
N ALA A 69 -8.63 1.59 8.03
CA ALA A 69 -9.48 2.69 7.60
C ALA A 69 -10.12 2.44 6.22
N ALA A 70 -9.38 1.85 5.28
CA ALA A 70 -9.89 1.46 3.98
C ALA A 70 -10.95 0.35 4.09
N ARG A 71 -10.65 -0.71 4.85
CA ARG A 71 -11.57 -1.84 5.07
C ARG A 71 -12.83 -1.43 5.83
N ALA A 72 -12.73 -0.52 6.79
CA ALA A 72 -13.89 0.06 7.49
C ALA A 72 -14.84 0.77 6.52
N LYS A 73 -14.34 1.21 5.37
CA LYS A 73 -15.13 1.81 4.28
C LYS A 73 -15.47 0.82 3.16
N GLY A 74 -15.03 -0.44 3.25
CA GLY A 74 -15.22 -1.44 2.19
C GLY A 74 -14.30 -1.27 0.98
N LEU A 75 -13.20 -0.50 1.09
CA LEU A 75 -12.16 -0.44 0.07
C LEU A 75 -11.27 -1.69 0.16
N SER A 76 -11.00 -2.29 -0.99
CA SER A 76 -10.00 -3.34 -1.15
C SER A 76 -8.58 -2.79 -1.07
N ASP A 77 -7.61 -3.68 -0.80
CA ASP A 77 -6.19 -3.34 -0.71
C ASP A 77 -5.65 -2.74 -2.04
N ASP A 78 -6.10 -3.28 -3.18
CA ASP A 78 -5.84 -2.73 -4.51
C ASP A 78 -6.41 -1.32 -4.72
N ARG A 79 -7.63 -1.04 -4.23
CA ARG A 79 -8.18 0.32 -4.28
C ARG A 79 -7.47 1.29 -3.35
N LEU A 80 -7.06 0.84 -2.16
CA LEU A 80 -6.24 1.66 -1.28
C LEU A 80 -4.92 2.03 -1.98
N TYR A 81 -4.26 1.07 -2.63
CA TYR A 81 -3.06 1.36 -3.42
C TYR A 81 -3.33 2.38 -4.52
N GLU A 82 -4.43 2.22 -5.27
CA GLU A 82 -4.78 3.17 -6.31
C GLU A 82 -5.01 4.57 -5.76
N VAL A 83 -5.71 4.73 -4.63
CA VAL A 83 -5.89 6.05 -3.98
C VAL A 83 -4.54 6.65 -3.60
N LEU A 84 -3.63 5.84 -3.04
CA LEU A 84 -2.33 6.31 -2.58
C LEU A 84 -1.36 6.67 -3.71
N THR A 85 -1.52 6.03 -4.87
CA THR A 85 -0.68 6.24 -6.05
C THR A 85 -1.34 7.11 -7.11
N HIS A 86 -2.65 7.36 -6.99
CA HIS A 86 -3.32 8.37 -7.78
C HIS A 86 -2.70 9.72 -7.46
N ARG A 87 -2.43 10.46 -8.53
CA ARG A 87 -2.15 11.89 -8.40
C ARG A 87 -3.45 12.57 -7.97
N GLU A 88 -3.37 13.38 -6.92
CA GLU A 88 -4.46 14.25 -6.49
C GLU A 88 -4.80 15.26 -7.60
N GLY A 89 -5.66 14.88 -8.54
CA GLY A 89 -6.26 15.75 -9.55
C GLY A 89 -5.29 16.46 -10.50
N LEU A 90 -5.86 17.30 -11.38
CA LEU A 90 -5.21 18.01 -12.50
C LEU A 90 -4.10 19.02 -12.08
N SER A 91 -3.79 19.16 -10.79
CA SER A 91 -2.77 20.08 -10.27
C SER A 91 -1.88 19.50 -9.15
N GLY A 92 -2.16 18.28 -8.67
CA GLY A 92 -1.32 17.62 -7.66
C GLY A 92 -0.11 16.95 -8.30
N THR A 93 1.07 17.53 -8.11
CA THR A 93 2.34 16.96 -8.61
C THR A 93 2.85 15.79 -7.76
N THR A 94 2.31 15.60 -6.54
CA THR A 94 2.84 14.66 -5.54
C THR A 94 1.83 13.53 -5.26
N ARG A 95 2.29 12.27 -5.26
CA ARG A 95 1.44 11.13 -4.87
C ARG A 95 1.28 11.10 -3.35
N LEU A 96 0.17 10.58 -2.84
CA LEU A 96 0.02 10.36 -1.39
C LEU A 96 1.10 9.41 -0.85
N ALA A 97 1.57 8.45 -1.66
CA ALA A 97 2.72 7.62 -1.33
C ALA A 97 4.02 8.43 -1.08
N ASP A 98 4.24 9.51 -1.82
CA ASP A 98 5.39 10.40 -1.63
C ASP A 98 5.21 11.27 -0.37
N ALA A 99 3.98 11.72 -0.10
CA ALA A 99 3.65 12.42 1.14
C ALA A 99 3.88 11.52 2.37
N LEU A 100 3.54 10.24 2.28
CA LEU A 100 3.85 9.24 3.31
C LEU A 100 5.36 9.11 3.53
N ARG A 101 6.14 9.07 2.44
CA ARG A 101 7.60 9.02 2.51
C ARG A 101 8.19 10.28 3.16
N ALA A 102 7.58 11.43 2.95
CA ALA A 102 7.94 12.71 3.57
C ALA A 102 7.50 12.84 5.04
N GLY A 103 6.86 11.81 5.61
CA GLY A 103 6.40 11.82 7.01
C GLY A 103 5.05 12.50 7.23
N ARG A 104 4.32 12.85 6.16
CA ARG A 104 2.96 13.41 6.23
C ARG A 104 1.92 12.30 6.37
N GLU A 105 2.09 11.45 7.38
CA GLU A 105 1.30 10.25 7.59
C GLU A 105 -0.16 10.58 7.96
N ASP A 106 -0.38 11.65 8.74
CA ASP A 106 -1.71 12.14 9.11
C ASP A 106 -2.52 12.67 7.91
N ASP A 107 -1.87 13.44 7.02
CA ASP A 107 -2.51 13.95 5.80
C ASP A 107 -2.96 12.79 4.89
N VAL A 108 -2.11 11.77 4.76
CA VAL A 108 -2.42 10.56 3.98
C VAL A 108 -3.59 9.80 4.61
N LEU A 109 -3.60 9.65 5.93
CA LEU A 109 -4.71 9.00 6.63
C LEU A 109 -6.02 9.79 6.48
N ALA A 110 -5.97 11.11 6.56
CA ALA A 110 -7.13 11.97 6.34
C ALA A 110 -7.65 11.86 4.89
N ALA A 111 -6.74 11.78 3.90
CA ALA A 111 -7.08 11.57 2.51
C ALA A 111 -7.75 10.21 2.28
N VAL A 112 -7.21 9.12 2.83
CA VAL A 112 -7.83 7.78 2.74
C VAL A 112 -9.21 7.76 3.42
N ARG A 113 -9.35 8.42 4.57
CA ARG A 113 -10.65 8.58 5.24
C ARG A 113 -11.64 9.42 4.44
N SER A 114 -11.16 10.39 3.68
CA SER A 114 -11.99 11.26 2.84
C SER A 114 -12.29 10.66 1.46
N ALA A 115 -11.46 9.72 0.99
CA ALA A 115 -11.63 9.07 -0.30
C ALA A 115 -13.01 8.42 -0.39
N ALA A 116 -13.87 8.94 -1.26
CA ALA A 116 -15.22 8.42 -1.41
C ALA A 116 -15.15 6.96 -1.87
N VAL A 117 -15.90 6.09 -1.18
CA VAL A 117 -16.22 4.77 -1.70
C VAL A 117 -17.12 5.03 -2.90
N ARG A 118 -16.57 4.98 -4.11
CA ARG A 118 -17.42 4.92 -5.30
C ARG A 118 -17.93 3.49 -5.35
N PRO A 119 -19.23 3.23 -5.13
CA PRO A 119 -19.77 1.91 -5.40
C PRO A 119 -19.52 1.63 -6.90
N ALA A 120 -18.91 0.47 -7.17
CA ALA A 120 -18.80 -0.07 -8.52
C ALA A 120 -20.18 -0.45 -9.04
#